data_AF-A0A2N2CCD0-F1
#
_entry.id   AF-A0A2N2CCD0-F1
#
_cell.length_a   1.000
_cell.length_b   1.000
_cell.length_c   1.000
_cell.angle_alpha   90.00
_cell.angle_beta   90.00
_cell.angle_gamma   90.00
#
_symmetry.space_group_name_H-M   'P 1'
#
loop_
_entity.id
_entity.type
_entity.pdbx_description
1 polymer ?
#
loop_
_entity_poly.entity_id
_entity_poly.type
_entity_poly.pdbx_seq_one_letter_code
_entity_poly.pdbx_strand_id
1 'polypeptide(L)'
;MFGLSVLSQQFWVAYTKRRDKRTSALLAVKLSILSSIFFIALVLFRDYVIAHPIWMMAYVIPSGIGIGGLITLPFSMIADTVDEEELMTGHRSEGLYYGGLTFSYKISQSVAIFLLGIILDLVGFDSSLAVQPTATVVGLGLVVAFGTLVALLMAYRFYKRYNMTKEKAEAIKKAIEANISIRLEKQCKIR
;
A
#
# COMPACT_ATOMS: atom_id res chain seq x y z
N MET A 1 16.58 -0.94 -0.86
CA MET A 1 15.13 -0.65 -0.67
C MET A 1 14.25 -1.85 -1.04
N PHE A 2 14.35 -2.40 -2.25
CA PHE A 2 13.55 -3.56 -2.67
C PHE A 2 13.76 -4.81 -1.80
N GLY A 3 15.01 -5.17 -1.45
CA GLY A 3 15.28 -6.33 -0.59
C GLY A 3 14.67 -6.23 0.82
N LEU A 4 14.74 -5.05 1.45
CA LEU A 4 14.08 -4.78 2.74
C LEU A 4 12.55 -4.86 2.66
N SER A 5 11.98 -4.46 1.52
CA SER A 5 10.53 -4.53 1.29
C SER A 5 10.07 -5.99 1.22
N VAL A 6 10.81 -6.86 0.52
CA VAL A 6 10.50 -8.29 0.42
C VAL A 6 10.56 -8.98 1.80
N LEU A 7 11.58 -8.66 2.61
CA LEU A 7 11.67 -9.18 3.98
C LEU A 7 10.53 -8.64 4.87
N SER A 8 10.17 -7.37 4.70
CA SER A 8 9.07 -6.78 5.45
C SER A 8 7.71 -7.39 5.10
N GLN A 9 7.49 -7.80 3.85
CA GLN A 9 6.25 -8.48 3.47
C GLN A 9 6.03 -9.75 4.29
N GLN A 10 7.08 -10.56 4.50
CA GLN A 10 6.99 -11.76 5.35
C GLN A 10 6.65 -11.41 6.80
N PHE A 11 7.24 -10.33 7.32
CA PHE A 11 6.94 -9.82 8.66
C PHE A 11 5.48 -9.39 8.80
N TRP A 12 4.95 -8.65 7.83
CA TRP A 12 3.54 -8.20 7.85
C TRP A 12 2.56 -9.36 7.74
N VAL A 13 2.83 -10.36 6.91
CA VAL A 13 2.01 -11.57 6.80
C VAL A 13 1.98 -12.32 8.14
N ALA A 14 3.12 -12.50 8.79
CA ALA A 14 3.18 -13.10 10.12
C ALA A 14 2.43 -12.27 11.17
N TYR A 15 2.54 -10.94 11.12
CA TYR A 15 1.88 -10.03 12.04
C TYR A 15 0.35 -10.02 11.88
N THR A 16 -0.16 -10.08 10.64
CA THR A 16 -1.61 -10.16 10.37
C THR A 16 -2.27 -11.45 10.85
N LYS A 17 -1.52 -12.54 11.09
CA LYS A 17 -2.08 -13.75 11.69
C LYS A 17 -2.48 -13.54 13.16
N ARG A 18 -1.81 -12.62 13.86
CA ARG A 18 -2.01 -12.36 15.30
C ARG A 18 -2.90 -11.14 15.60
N ARG A 19 -3.06 -10.20 14.68
CA ARG A 19 -3.81 -8.93 14.86
C ARG A 19 -4.80 -8.69 13.72
N ASP A 20 -5.84 -7.89 13.97
CA ASP A 20 -6.79 -7.47 12.93
C ASP A 20 -6.08 -6.82 11.74
N LYS A 21 -6.49 -7.20 10.52
CA LYS A 21 -5.94 -6.69 9.26
C LYS A 21 -6.07 -5.15 9.16
N ARG A 22 -7.15 -4.59 9.70
CA ARG A 22 -7.34 -3.13 9.84
C ARG A 22 -6.24 -2.47 10.65
N THR A 23 -5.90 -3.03 11.80
CA THR A 23 -4.85 -2.49 12.69
C THR A 23 -3.49 -2.57 12.03
N SER A 24 -3.20 -3.67 11.34
CA SER A 24 -1.98 -3.83 10.56
C SER A 24 -1.88 -2.81 9.41
N ALA A 25 -2.97 -2.59 8.66
CA ALA A 25 -3.01 -1.60 7.59
C ALA A 25 -2.82 -0.17 8.10
N LEU A 26 -3.46 0.19 9.22
CA LEU A 26 -3.27 1.49 9.84
C LEU A 26 -1.85 1.68 10.38
N LEU A 27 -1.21 0.64 10.92
CA LEU A 27 0.18 0.69 11.36
C LEU A 27 1.15 0.88 10.17
N ALA A 28 0.93 0.16 9.07
CA ALA A 28 1.74 0.31 7.85
C ALA A 28 1.64 1.73 7.28
N VAL A 29 0.42 2.29 7.24
CA VAL A 29 0.19 3.68 6.80
C VAL A 29 0.84 4.68 7.75
N LYS A 30 0.73 4.51 9.07
CA LYS A 30 1.38 5.38 10.06
C LYS A 30 2.91 5.37 9.93
N LEU A 31 3.51 4.18 9.75
CA LEU A 31 4.95 4.04 9.50
C LEU A 31 5.35 4.73 8.19
N SER A 32 4.53 4.63 7.16
CA SER A 32 4.77 5.29 5.88
C SER A 32 4.66 6.82 5.99
N ILE A 33 3.71 7.33 6.77
CA ILE A 33 3.58 8.78 7.06
C ILE A 33 4.82 9.27 7.81
N LEU A 34 5.29 8.54 8.83
CA LEU A 34 6.51 8.88 9.55
C LEU A 34 7.72 8.90 8.62
N SER A 35 7.82 7.94 7.70
CA SER A 35 8.86 7.91 6.67
C SER A 35 8.78 9.12 5.74
N SER A 36 7.57 9.53 5.31
CA SER A 36 7.37 10.70 4.45
C SER A 36 7.77 12.00 5.16
N ILE A 37 7.45 12.15 6.45
CA ILE A 37 7.91 13.29 7.28
C ILE A 37 9.43 13.29 7.41
N PHE A 38 10.04 12.12 7.62
CA PHE A 38 11.49 11.98 7.67
C PHE A 38 12.15 12.34 6.33
N PHE A 39 11.51 12.01 5.20
CA PHE A 39 11.97 12.41 3.87
C PHE A 39 11.91 13.94 3.67
N ILE A 40 10.84 14.61 4.12
CA ILE A 40 10.77 16.08 4.11
C ILE A 40 11.94 16.69 4.90
N ALA A 41 12.23 16.15 6.09
CA ALA A 41 13.36 16.60 6.88
C ALA A 41 14.70 16.41 6.14
N LEU A 42 14.91 15.27 5.48
CA LEU A 42 16.12 15.04 4.68
C LEU A 42 16.26 16.01 3.50
N VAL A 43 15.16 16.38 2.86
CA VAL A 43 15.16 17.37 1.76
C VAL A 43 15.54 18.77 2.27
N LEU A 44 15.05 19.16 3.45
CA LEU A 44 15.38 20.45 4.06
C LEU A 44 16.82 20.52 4.59
N PHE A 45 17.34 19.42 5.15
CA PHE A 45 18.71 19.31 5.65
C PHE A 45 19.70 18.73 4.63
N ARG A 46 19.46 18.96 3.33
CA ARG A 46 20.23 18.37 2.22
C ARG A 46 21.75 18.51 2.39
N ASP A 47 22.22 19.70 2.75
CA ASP A 47 23.66 19.97 2.88
C ASP A 47 24.32 19.15 3.99
N TYR A 48 23.59 18.84 5.05
CA TYR A 48 24.03 17.94 6.12
C TYR A 48 23.99 16.46 5.70
N VAL A 49 23.02 16.08 4.87
CA VAL A 49 22.86 14.71 4.34
C VAL A 49 23.98 14.36 3.36
N ILE A 50 24.44 15.31 2.55
CA ILE A 50 25.60 15.10 1.65
C ILE A 50 26.86 14.79 2.47
N ALA A 51 27.03 15.42 3.63
CA ALA A 51 28.15 15.15 4.52
C ALA A 51 28.04 13.81 5.27
N HIS A 52 26.83 13.28 5.46
CA HIS A 52 26.58 12.06 6.24
C HIS A 52 25.57 11.14 5.53
N PRO A 53 26.01 10.28 4.60
CA PRO A 53 25.12 9.41 3.81
C PRO A 53 24.35 8.38 4.66
N ILE A 54 24.74 8.18 5.92
CA ILE A 54 24.08 7.27 6.86
C ILE A 54 22.61 7.64 7.11
N TRP A 55 22.26 8.93 7.02
CA TRP A 55 20.89 9.41 7.17
C TRP A 55 19.98 9.00 6.00
N MET A 56 20.54 8.88 4.78
CA MET A 56 19.80 8.31 3.65
C MET A 56 19.55 6.81 3.85
N MET A 57 20.52 6.07 4.41
CA MET A 57 20.33 4.65 4.72
C MET A 57 19.27 4.45 5.82
N ALA A 58 19.23 5.33 6.81
CA ALA A 58 18.24 5.31 7.88
C ALA A 58 16.80 5.46 7.34
N TYR A 59 16.59 6.23 6.26
CA TYR A 59 15.28 6.36 5.60
C TYR A 59 14.81 5.08 4.89
N VAL A 60 15.73 4.25 4.41
CA VAL A 60 15.40 3.02 3.65
C VAL A 60 14.66 2.00 4.53
N ILE A 61 14.92 2.00 5.83
CA ILE A 61 14.34 1.05 6.78
C ILE A 61 12.82 1.29 6.99
N PRO A 62 12.37 2.47 7.47
CA PRO A 62 10.94 2.72 7.65
C PRO A 62 10.16 2.76 6.33
N SER A 63 10.77 3.28 5.25
CA SER A 63 10.12 3.31 3.93
C SER A 63 9.92 1.90 3.36
N GLY A 64 10.91 1.02 3.45
CA GLY A 64 10.81 -0.36 3.00
C GLY A 64 9.75 -1.15 3.79
N ILE A 65 9.67 -0.92 5.10
CA ILE A 65 8.68 -1.59 5.95
C ILE A 65 7.25 -1.10 5.65
N GLY A 66 7.08 0.20 5.46
CA GLY A 66 5.78 0.79 5.12
C GLY A 66 5.24 0.30 3.78
N ILE A 67 6.10 0.30 2.75
CA ILE A 67 5.75 -0.15 1.38
C ILE A 67 5.38 -1.64 1.37
N GLY A 68 6.11 -2.49 2.10
CA GLY A 68 5.81 -3.92 2.20
C GLY A 68 4.39 -4.19 2.73
N GLY A 69 3.96 -3.44 3.74
CA GLY A 69 2.60 -3.54 4.28
C GLY A 69 1.54 -3.00 3.31
N LEU A 70 1.80 -1.86 2.68
CA LEU A 70 0.87 -1.22 1.73
C LEU A 70 0.60 -2.05 0.48
N ILE A 71 1.58 -2.85 0.03
CA ILE A 71 1.39 -3.73 -1.14
C ILE A 71 0.61 -4.98 -0.75
N THR A 72 0.94 -5.63 0.37
CA THR A 72 0.38 -6.96 0.69
C THR A 72 -1.02 -6.91 1.30
N LEU A 73 -1.30 -5.92 2.15
CA LEU A 73 -2.55 -5.86 2.90
C LEU A 73 -3.81 -5.66 2.04
N PRO A 74 -3.83 -4.81 1.00
CA PRO A 74 -5.01 -4.62 0.15
C PRO A 74 -5.46 -5.90 -0.55
N PHE A 75 -4.53 -6.70 -1.07
CA PHE A 75 -4.86 -7.98 -1.71
C PHE A 75 -5.51 -8.94 -0.73
N SER A 76 -5.03 -8.99 0.52
CA SER A 76 -5.64 -9.83 1.56
C SER A 76 -7.02 -9.34 1.98
N MET A 77 -7.27 -8.02 1.97
CA MET A 77 -8.57 -7.42 2.29
C MET A 77 -9.59 -7.64 1.18
N ILE A 78 -9.15 -7.60 -0.08
CA ILE A 78 -9.99 -7.95 -1.24
C ILE A 78 -10.37 -9.42 -1.19
N ALA A 79 -9.43 -10.32 -0.90
CA ALA A 79 -9.74 -11.74 -0.75
C ALA A 79 -10.85 -11.97 0.30
N ASP A 80 -10.78 -11.30 1.46
CA ASP A 80 -11.85 -11.38 2.48
C ASP A 80 -13.21 -10.87 1.96
N THR A 81 -13.19 -9.83 1.13
CA THR A 81 -14.41 -9.26 0.54
C THR A 81 -15.02 -10.19 -0.52
N VAL A 82 -14.17 -10.88 -1.28
CA VAL A 82 -14.62 -11.89 -2.26
C VAL A 82 -15.20 -13.11 -1.53
N ASP A 83 -14.58 -13.53 -0.42
CA ASP A 83 -15.14 -14.61 0.40
C ASP A 83 -16.51 -14.21 0.99
N GLU A 84 -16.69 -12.96 1.42
CA GLU A 84 -18.00 -12.45 1.86
C GLU A 84 -19.04 -12.46 0.73
N GLU A 85 -18.65 -12.05 -0.48
CA GLU A 85 -19.52 -12.05 -1.65
C GLU A 85 -19.95 -13.48 -2.00
N GLU A 86 -19.02 -14.43 -2.02
CA GLU A 86 -19.31 -15.84 -2.28
C GLU A 86 -20.30 -16.42 -1.27
N LEU A 87 -20.19 -16.03 0.01
CA LEU A 87 -21.13 -16.49 1.03
C LEU A 87 -22.56 -15.98 0.77
N MET A 88 -22.71 -14.75 0.26
CA MET A 88 -24.01 -14.14 -0.01
C MET A 88 -24.62 -14.56 -1.35
N THR A 89 -23.80 -14.65 -2.40
CA THR A 89 -24.27 -14.89 -3.79
C THR A 89 -24.11 -16.34 -4.23
N GLY A 90 -23.24 -17.12 -3.57
CA GLY A 90 -22.86 -18.47 -3.99
C GLY A 90 -21.94 -18.52 -5.22
N HIS A 91 -21.51 -17.36 -5.73
CA HIS A 91 -20.60 -17.23 -6.86
C HIS A 91 -19.32 -16.52 -6.43
N ARG A 92 -18.17 -17.04 -6.87
CA ARG A 92 -16.85 -16.49 -6.51
C ARG A 92 -16.34 -15.58 -7.64
N SER A 93 -16.45 -14.27 -7.49
CA SER A 93 -16.11 -13.29 -8.54
C SER A 93 -14.67 -12.73 -8.45
N GLU A 94 -13.67 -13.53 -8.10
CA GLU A 94 -12.28 -13.07 -7.88
C GLU A 94 -11.73 -12.20 -9.02
N GLY A 95 -11.91 -12.64 -10.26
CA GLY A 95 -11.37 -11.94 -11.43
C GLY A 95 -11.88 -10.51 -11.59
N LEU A 96 -13.14 -10.25 -11.22
CA LEU A 96 -13.73 -8.91 -11.31
C LEU A 96 -13.13 -7.96 -10.26
N TYR A 97 -12.97 -8.43 -9.03
CA TYR A 97 -12.40 -7.64 -7.94
C TYR A 97 -10.91 -7.35 -8.17
N TYR A 98 -10.10 -8.36 -8.48
CA TYR A 98 -8.67 -8.18 -8.75
C TYR A 98 -8.43 -7.38 -10.05
N GLY A 99 -9.27 -7.59 -11.07
CA GLY A 99 -9.26 -6.81 -12.30
C GLY A 99 -9.56 -5.33 -12.06
N GLY A 100 -10.63 -5.04 -11.31
CA GLY A 100 -11.01 -3.68 -10.93
C GLY A 100 -9.94 -2.97 -10.10
N LEU A 101 -9.32 -3.67 -9.14
CA LEU A 101 -8.19 -3.14 -8.37
C LEU A 101 -7.02 -2.75 -9.28
N THR A 102 -6.59 -3.68 -10.14
CA THR A 102 -5.41 -3.48 -10.99
C THR A 102 -5.66 -2.36 -12.01
N PHE A 103 -6.87 -2.30 -12.58
CA PHE A 103 -7.27 -1.24 -13.48
C PHE A 103 -7.24 0.13 -12.80
N SER A 104 -7.83 0.24 -11.62
CA SER A 104 -7.83 1.48 -10.83
C SER A 104 -6.41 1.90 -10.43
N TYR A 105 -5.55 0.93 -10.11
CA TYR A 105 -4.15 1.17 -9.79
C TYR A 105 -3.38 1.72 -11.00
N LYS A 106 -3.59 1.17 -12.20
CA LYS A 106 -2.98 1.67 -13.44
C LYS A 106 -3.45 3.08 -13.79
N ILE A 107 -4.75 3.37 -13.67
CA ILE A 107 -5.27 4.73 -13.88
C ILE A 107 -4.58 5.71 -12.93
N SER A 108 -4.49 5.35 -11.66
CA SER A 108 -3.84 6.20 -10.65
C SER A 108 -2.36 6.46 -10.98
N GLN A 109 -1.63 5.45 -11.45
CA GLN A 109 -0.25 5.62 -11.91
C GLN A 109 -0.15 6.53 -13.14
N SER A 110 -1.02 6.36 -14.13
CA SER A 110 -1.04 7.21 -15.33
C SER A 110 -1.31 8.67 -14.98
N VAL A 111 -2.28 8.93 -14.09
CA VAL A 111 -2.58 10.28 -13.59
C VAL A 111 -1.38 10.86 -12.83
N ALA A 112 -0.72 10.07 -11.99
CA ALA A 112 0.45 10.52 -11.23
C ALA A 112 1.62 10.91 -12.14
N ILE A 113 1.90 10.10 -13.17
CA ILE A 113 2.96 10.36 -14.15
C ILE A 113 2.63 11.60 -14.99
N PHE A 114 1.37 11.76 -15.40
CA PHE A 114 0.92 12.94 -16.13
C PHE A 114 1.10 14.23 -15.32
N LEU A 115 0.66 14.23 -14.05
CA LEU A 115 0.85 15.37 -13.15
C LEU A 115 2.33 15.66 -12.88
N LEU A 116 3.16 14.62 -12.75
CA LEU A 116 4.60 14.77 -12.58
C LEU A 116 5.22 15.51 -13.77
N GLY A 117 4.79 15.22 -15.00
CA GLY A 117 5.24 15.94 -16.20
C GLY A 117 4.95 17.45 -16.13
N ILE A 118 3.71 17.82 -15.78
CA ILE A 118 3.33 19.24 -15.63
C ILE A 118 4.16 19.93 -14.54
N ILE A 119 4.42 19.23 -13.42
CA ILE A 119 5.19 19.81 -12.33
C ILE A 119 6.67 19.99 -12.70
N LEU A 120 7.24 19.09 -13.51
CA LEU A 120 8.62 19.24 -14.00
C LEU A 120 8.78 20.53 -14.82
N ASP A 121 7.82 20.80 -15.72
CA ASP A 121 7.80 22.03 -16.52
C ASP A 121 7.65 23.28 -15.64
N LEU A 122 6.76 23.23 -14.64
CA LEU A 122 6.52 24.35 -13.71
C LEU A 122 7.72 24.67 -12.81
N VAL A 123 8.48 23.66 -12.41
CA VAL A 123 9.69 23.83 -11.57
C VAL A 123 10.90 24.27 -12.41
N GLY A 124 10.76 24.30 -13.74
CA GLY A 124 11.83 24.72 -14.66
C GLY A 124 12.97 23.70 -14.72
N PHE A 125 12.64 22.41 -14.68
CA PHE A 125 13.63 21.35 -14.81
C PHE A 125 14.22 21.32 -16.23
N ASP A 126 15.52 21.57 -16.35
CA ASP A 126 16.21 21.56 -17.65
C ASP A 126 17.10 20.33 -17.82
N SER A 127 16.66 19.37 -18.63
CA SER A 127 17.42 18.13 -18.87
C SER A 127 18.77 18.33 -19.55
N SER A 128 19.06 19.52 -20.10
CA SER A 128 20.34 19.82 -20.75
C SER A 128 21.46 20.20 -19.77
N LEU A 129 21.11 20.59 -18.54
CA LEU A 129 22.07 20.94 -17.50
C LEU A 129 22.61 19.67 -16.81
N ALA A 130 23.94 19.55 -16.73
CA ALA A 130 24.61 18.48 -15.98
C ALA A 130 24.38 18.58 -14.46
N VAL A 131 24.16 19.80 -13.94
CA VAL A 131 23.87 20.06 -12.52
C VAL A 131 22.70 21.04 -12.44
N GLN A 132 21.61 20.60 -11.81
CA GLN A 132 20.44 21.44 -11.57
C GLN A 132 20.70 22.46 -10.45
N PRO A 133 20.06 23.65 -10.52
CA PRO A 133 20.06 24.58 -9.40
C PRO A 133 19.54 23.90 -8.11
N THR A 134 20.15 24.23 -6.97
CA THR A 134 19.74 23.68 -5.67
C THR A 134 18.25 23.91 -5.40
N ALA A 135 17.72 25.06 -5.81
CA ALA A 135 16.29 25.39 -5.70
C ALA A 135 15.39 24.40 -6.47
N THR A 136 15.76 24.02 -7.69
CA THR A 136 15.04 23.03 -8.52
C THR A 136 15.06 21.65 -7.89
N VAL A 137 16.21 21.21 -7.36
CA VAL A 137 16.35 19.91 -6.68
C VAL A 137 15.49 19.84 -5.41
N VAL A 138 15.51 20.90 -4.58
CA VAL A 138 14.69 21.00 -3.37
C VAL A 138 13.20 21.07 -3.73
N GLY A 139 12.84 21.85 -4.75
CA GLY A 139 11.46 21.96 -5.24
C GLY A 139 10.90 20.60 -5.67
N LEU A 140 11.64 19.83 -6.47
CA LEU A 140 11.26 18.48 -6.87
C LEU A 140 11.13 17.52 -5.68
N GLY A 141 12.09 17.58 -4.73
CA GLY A 141 12.02 16.79 -3.51
C GLY A 141 10.77 17.08 -2.69
N LEU A 142 10.42 18.35 -2.52
CA LEU A 142 9.23 18.79 -1.77
C LEU A 142 7.92 18.40 -2.47
N VAL A 143 7.84 18.51 -3.79
CA VAL A 143 6.68 18.06 -4.57
C VAL A 143 6.41 16.57 -4.31
N VAL A 144 7.45 15.73 -4.43
CA VAL A 144 7.32 14.28 -4.21
C VAL A 144 6.95 14.00 -2.75
N ALA A 145 7.60 14.68 -1.80
CA ALA A 145 7.35 14.49 -0.38
C ALA A 145 5.92 14.90 0.02
N PHE A 146 5.45 16.05 -0.45
CA PHE A 146 4.10 16.53 -0.18
C PHE A 146 3.04 15.67 -0.88
N GLY A 147 3.26 15.33 -2.15
CA GLY A 147 2.35 14.47 -2.91
C GLY A 147 2.17 13.09 -2.27
N THR A 148 3.27 12.47 -1.83
CA THR A 148 3.21 11.19 -1.09
C THR A 148 2.54 11.33 0.27
N LEU A 149 2.79 12.42 1.02
CA LEU A 149 2.13 12.67 2.30
C LEU A 149 0.60 12.80 2.15
N VAL A 150 0.13 13.59 1.17
CA VAL A 150 -1.30 13.77 0.89
C VAL A 150 -1.95 12.44 0.51
N ALA A 151 -1.31 11.65 -0.36
CA ALA A 151 -1.80 10.34 -0.76
C ALA A 151 -1.92 9.37 0.45
N LEU A 152 -0.91 9.34 1.33
CA LEU A 152 -0.92 8.51 2.53
C LEU A 152 -1.98 8.95 3.56
N LEU A 153 -2.20 10.25 3.72
CA LEU A 153 -3.26 10.78 4.60
C LEU A 153 -4.65 10.44 4.06
N MET A 154 -4.84 10.50 2.74
CA MET A 154 -6.07 10.08 2.10
C MET A 154 -6.30 8.57 2.30
N ALA A 155 -5.28 7.75 2.05
CA ALA A 155 -5.32 6.31 2.30
C ALA A 155 -5.66 5.99 3.77
N TYR A 156 -5.05 6.69 4.73
CA TYR A 156 -5.36 6.54 6.16
C TYR A 156 -6.85 6.74 6.46
N ARG A 157 -7.48 7.75 5.85
CA ARG A 157 -8.92 7.99 6.03
C ARG A 157 -9.79 6.89 5.45
N PHE A 158 -9.43 6.35 4.27
CA PHE A 158 -10.14 5.21 3.69
C PHE A 158 -10.00 3.94 4.53
N TYR A 159 -8.79 3.60 4.97
CA TYR A 159 -8.55 2.44 5.84
C TYR A 159 -9.25 2.55 7.20
N LYS A 160 -9.44 3.77 7.73
CA LYS A 160 -10.21 3.97 8.96
C LYS A 160 -11.67 3.57 8.80
N ARG A 161 -12.26 3.67 7.60
CA ARG A 161 -13.65 3.25 7.32
C ARG A 161 -13.81 1.75 7.10
N TYR A 162 -12.71 1.01 6.91
CA TYR A 162 -12.76 -0.44 6.77
C TYR A 162 -13.16 -1.11 8.08
N ASN A 163 -14.27 -1.85 8.07
CA ASN A 163 -14.88 -2.44 9.28
C ASN A 163 -14.98 -3.98 9.22
N MET A 164 -14.00 -4.64 8.60
CA MET A 164 -13.83 -6.09 8.76
C MET A 164 -12.92 -6.40 9.94
N THR A 165 -13.56 -6.93 10.98
CA THR A 165 -12.92 -7.52 12.15
C THR A 165 -12.47 -8.95 11.82
N LYS A 166 -11.39 -9.42 12.44
CA LYS A 166 -10.91 -10.80 12.27
C LYS A 166 -12.00 -11.84 12.57
N GLU A 167 -12.87 -11.57 13.56
CA GLU A 167 -14.01 -12.42 13.92
C GLU A 167 -15.00 -12.60 12.76
N LYS A 168 -15.28 -11.53 12.00
CA LYS A 168 -16.16 -11.61 10.83
C LYS A 168 -15.51 -12.43 9.71
N ALA A 169 -14.22 -12.22 9.46
CA ALA A 169 -13.49 -12.98 8.45
C ALA A 169 -13.41 -14.48 8.81
N GLU A 170 -13.18 -14.82 10.08
CA GLU A 170 -13.18 -16.22 10.54
C GLU A 170 -14.57 -16.85 10.51
N ALA A 171 -15.63 -16.08 10.82
CA ALA A 171 -17.01 -16.55 10.74
C ALA A 171 -17.42 -16.85 9.28
N ILE A 172 -17.08 -15.97 8.34
CA ILE A 172 -17.33 -16.16 6.90
C ILE A 172 -16.61 -17.42 6.41
N LYS A 173 -15.33 -17.58 6.76
CA LYS A 173 -14.55 -18.75 6.36
C LYS A 173 -15.17 -20.07 6.86
N LYS A 174 -15.61 -20.11 8.13
CA LYS A 174 -16.30 -21.28 8.68
C LYS A 174 -17.62 -21.57 7.97
N ALA A 175 -18.38 -20.53 7.62
CA ALA A 175 -19.64 -20.67 6.91
C ALA A 175 -19.44 -21.22 5.47
N ILE A 176 -18.38 -20.81 4.79
CA ILE A 176 -18.00 -21.35 3.48
C ILE A 176 -17.59 -22.83 3.59
N GLU A 177 -16.73 -23.18 4.55
CA GLU A 177 -16.31 -24.57 4.77
C GLU A 177 -17.51 -25.50 5.07
N ALA A 178 -18.49 -25.02 5.85
CA ALA A 178 -19.74 -25.75 6.11
C ALA A 178 -20.63 -25.90 4.87
N ASN A 179 -20.71 -24.89 4.01
CA ASN A 179 -21.46 -24.98 2.76
C ASN A 179 -20.82 -25.95 1.75
N ILE A 180 -19.48 -25.98 1.69
CA ILE A 180 -18.74 -26.91 0.85
C ILE A 180 -18.98 -28.36 1.31
N SER A 181 -18.90 -28.65 2.61
CA SER A 181 -19.12 -30.00 3.12
C SER A 181 -20.54 -30.50 2.83
N ILE A 182 -21.57 -29.67 3.03
CA ILE A 182 -22.97 -30.00 2.68
C ILE A 182 -23.12 -30.29 1.18
N ARG A 183 -22.44 -29.52 0.32
CA ARG A 183 -22.51 -29.71 -1.14
C ARG A 183 -21.82 -31.00 -1.58
N LEU A 184 -20.69 -31.36 -0.95
CA LEU A 184 -19.99 -32.62 -1.18
C LEU A 184 -20.82 -33.82 -0.70
N GLU A 185 -21.44 -33.74 0.47
CA GLU A 185 -22.35 -34.80 0.96
C GLU A 185 -23.53 -35.02 0.00
N LYS A 186 -24.15 -33.95 -0.50
CA LYS A 186 -25.21 -34.05 -1.50
C LYS A 186 -24.72 -34.72 -2.79
N GLN A 187 -23.50 -34.41 -3.26
CA GLN A 187 -22.95 -35.04 -4.46
C GLN A 187 -22.58 -36.51 -4.25
N CYS A 188 -22.06 -36.89 -3.08
CA CYS A 188 -21.82 -38.28 -2.73
C CYS A 188 -23.11 -39.10 -2.63
N LYS A 189 -24.24 -38.49 -2.23
CA LYS A 189 -25.53 -39.17 -2.09
C LYS A 189 -26.26 -39.40 -3.41
N ILE A 190 -25.86 -38.72 -4.47
CA ILE A 190 -26.44 -38.83 -5.83
C ILE A 190 -25.71 -39.91 -6.66
N ARG A 191 -24.57 -40.41 -6.17
CA ARG A 191 -23.73 -41.42 -6.82
C ARG A 191 -23.89 -42.78 -6.15
#